data_AF-A0A354DDT0-F1
#
_entry.id   AF-A0A354DDT0-F1
#
_cell.length_a   1.000
_cell.length_b   1.000
_cell.length_c   1.000
_cell.angle_alpha   90.00
_cell.angle_beta   90.00
_cell.angle_gamma   90.00
#
_symmetry.space_group_name_H-M   'P 1'
#
loop_
_entity.id
_entity.type
_entity.pdbx_description
1 polymer ?
#
loop_
_entity_poly.entity_id
_entity_poly.type
_entity_poly.pdbx_seq_one_letter_code
_entity_poly.pdbx_strand_id
1 'polypeptide(L)' 'FNDLICEINHVVLLAANRFFESYPSCQLIGMDIGIDIHGDIWILDADFNPMITLFKWLDDPGMYERIKSYL' A
#
# COMPACT_ATOMS: atom_id res chain seq x y z
N PHE A 1 3.70 15.97 -9.26
CA PHE A 1 3.38 15.22 -8.02
C PHE A 1 2.02 14.52 -8.11
N ASN A 2 0.94 15.20 -8.51
CA ASN A 2 -0.38 14.54 -8.66
C ASN A 2 -0.34 13.34 -9.63
N ASP A 3 0.33 13.48 -10.78
CA ASP A 3 0.41 12.38 -11.77
C ASP A 3 1.12 11.14 -11.22
N LEU A 4 2.21 11.34 -10.46
CA LEU A 4 2.94 10.24 -9.81
C LEU A 4 2.09 9.54 -8.75
N ILE A 5 1.33 10.29 -7.95
CA ILE A 5 0.42 9.70 -6.96
C ILE A 5 -0.71 8.93 -7.64
N CYS A 6 -1.25 9.45 -8.75
CA CYS A 6 -2.23 8.72 -9.57
C CYS A 6 -1.66 7.40 -10.10
N GLU A 7 -0.42 7.41 -10.59
CA GLU A 7 0.23 6.21 -11.09
C GLU A 7 0.53 5.19 -9.98
N ILE A 8 1.03 5.65 -8.83
CA ILE A 8 1.22 4.79 -7.64
C ILE A 8 -0.11 4.13 -7.25
N ASN A 9 -1.19 4.90 -7.16
CA ASN A 9 -2.51 4.36 -6.84
C ASN A 9 -2.95 3.33 -7.89
N HIS A 10 -2.73 3.60 -9.18
CA HIS A 10 -3.08 2.68 -10.25
C HIS A 10 -2.32 1.34 -10.12
N VAL A 11 -1.00 1.40 -10.00
CA VAL A 11 -0.12 0.21 -9.91
C VAL A 11 -0.41 -0.60 -8.65
N VAL A 12 -0.50 0.05 -7.49
CA VAL A 12 -0.76 -0.62 -6.20
C VAL A 12 -2.14 -1.26 -6.17
N LEU A 13 -3.19 -0.59 -6.67
CA LEU A 13 -4.53 -1.18 -6.72
C LEU A 13 -4.62 -2.35 -7.71
N LEU A 14 -3.93 -2.26 -8.86
CA LEU A 14 -3.86 -3.37 -9.80
C LEU A 14 -3.19 -4.59 -9.16
N ALA A 15 -2.07 -4.38 -8.47
CA ALA A 15 -1.38 -5.45 -7.75
C ALA A 15 -2.24 -6.06 -6.62
N ALA A 16 -2.91 -5.23 -5.81
CA ALA A 16 -3.81 -5.69 -4.76
C ALA A 16 -4.91 -6.61 -5.30
N ASN A 17 -5.54 -6.23 -6.41
CA ASN A 17 -6.58 -7.03 -7.05
C ASN A 17 -6.05 -8.39 -7.53
N ARG A 18 -4.82 -8.43 -8.09
CA ARG A 18 -4.18 -9.69 -8.48
C ARG A 18 -3.88 -10.59 -7.29
N PHE A 19 -3.45 -10.03 -6.17
CA PHE A 19 -3.27 -10.80 -4.95
C PHE A 19 -4.59 -11.35 -4.42
N PHE A 20 -5.67 -10.56 -4.46
CA PHE A 20 -7.00 -10.99 -4.03
C PHE A 20 -7.51 -12.21 -4.81
N GLU A 21 -7.22 -12.32 -6.11
CA GLU A 21 -7.55 -13.49 -6.93
C GLU A 21 -6.92 -14.79 -6.36
N SER A 22 -5.73 -14.71 -5.76
CA SER A 22 -5.02 -15.85 -5.18
C SER A 22 -5.26 -16.02 -3.67
N TYR A 23 -5.54 -14.92 -2.96
CA TYR A 23 -5.70 -14.85 -1.51
C TYR A 23 -6.99 -14.11 -1.14
N PRO A 24 -8.18 -14.67 -1.41
CA PRO A 24 -9.46 -13.98 -1.29
C PRO A 24 -9.86 -13.64 0.16
N SER A 25 -9.22 -14.25 1.15
CA SER A 25 -9.41 -13.92 2.57
C SER A 25 -8.51 -12.77 3.05
N CYS A 26 -7.58 -12.30 2.22
CA CYS A 26 -6.69 -11.21 2.57
C CYS A 26 -7.45 -9.87 2.48
N GLN A 27 -7.59 -9.18 3.61
CA GLN A 27 -8.29 -7.90 3.70
C GLN A 27 -7.34 -6.69 3.71
N LEU A 28 -6.06 -6.93 4.04
CA LEU A 28 -5.05 -5.90 4.18
C LEU A 28 -3.72 -6.40 3.62
N ILE A 29 -3.10 -5.57 2.78
CA ILE A 29 -1.78 -5.81 2.20
C ILE A 29 -0.93 -4.56 2.45
N GLY A 30 0.21 -4.72 3.10
CA GLY A 30 1.26 -3.71 3.11
C GLY A 30 2.11 -3.85 1.85
N MET A 31 2.30 -2.77 1.09
CA MET A 31 3.14 -2.80 -0.10
C MET A 31 4.30 -1.83 0.05
N ASP A 32 5.50 -2.36 -0.12
CA ASP A 32 6.71 -1.57 -0.19
C ASP A 32 7.02 -1.30 -1.66
N ILE A 33 7.11 -0.02 -2.03
CA ILE A 33 7.40 0.40 -3.39
C ILE A 33 8.67 1.24 -3.45
N GLY A 34 9.41 1.07 -4.54
CA GLY A 34 10.51 1.94 -4.95
C GLY A 34 10.09 2.81 -6.13
N ILE A 35 10.64 4.02 -6.18
CA ILE A 35 10.55 4.89 -7.36
C ILE A 35 11.99 5.10 -7.82
N ASP A 36 12.29 4.74 -9.06
CA ASP A 36 13.65 4.88 -9.57
C ASP A 36 13.94 6.30 -10.09
N ILE A 37 15.15 6.49 -10.64
CA ILE A 37 15.60 7.78 -11.16
C ILE A 37 14.84 8.26 -12.41
N HIS A 38 14.07 7.37 -13.05
CA HIS A 38 13.23 7.67 -14.20
C HIS A 38 11.77 7.94 -13.79
N GLY A 39 11.42 7.68 -12.53
CA GLY A 39 10.07 7.82 -12.01
C GLY A 39 9.24 6.54 -12.16
N ASP A 40 9.86 5.43 -12.57
CA ASP A 40 9.16 4.15 -12.70
C ASP A 40 8.96 3.53 -11.31
N ILE A 41 7.82 2.86 -11.15
CA ILE A 41 7.38 2.29 -9.87
C ILE A 41 7.72 0.80 -9.84
N TRP A 42 8.39 0.39 -8.77
CA TRP A 42 8.80 -0.98 -8.52
C TRP A 42 8.12 -1.50 -7.25
N ILE A 43 7.41 -2.63 -7.34
CA ILE A 43 6.90 -3.34 -6.15
C ILE A 43 8.05 -4.18 -5.59
N LEU A 44 8.45 -3.89 -4.35
CA LEU A 44 9.57 -4.55 -3.69
C LEU A 44 9.09 -5.69 -2.78
N ASP A 45 8.00 -5.48 -2.04
CA ASP A 45 7.40 -6.48 -1.18
C ASP A 45 5.87 -6.29 -1.06
N ALA A 46 5.18 -7.38 -0.71
CA ALA A 46 3.75 -7.41 -0.43
C ALA A 46 3.49 -8.28 0.83
N ASP A 47 3.33 -7.62 1.98
CA ASP A 47 3.08 -8.27 3.25
C ASP A 47 1.56 -8.42 3.49
N PHE A 48 1.10 -9.66 3.64
CA PHE A 48 -0.31 -9.99 3.92
C PHE A 48 -0.70 -9.85 5.40
N ASN A 49 0.25 -9.51 6.28
CA ASN A 49 0.02 -9.23 7.69
C ASN A 49 0.87 -8.03 8.18
N PRO A 50 0.65 -6.84 7.61
CA PRO A 50 1.53 -5.70 7.84
C PRO A 50 1.41 -5.16 9.27
N MET A 51 2.52 -4.64 9.79
CA MET A 51 2.57 -4.05 11.12
C MET A 51 1.98 -2.62 11.14
N ILE A 52 0.66 -2.52 11.26
CA ILE A 52 -0.05 -1.23 11.22
C ILE A 52 0.27 -0.28 12.39
N THR A 53 0.80 -0.80 13.50
CA THR A 53 1.12 0.01 14.69
C THR A 53 2.26 0.99 14.43
N LEU A 54 3.07 0.76 13.39
CA LEU A 54 4.11 1.70 12.95
C LEU A 54 3.53 3.04 12.49
N PHE A 55 2.32 3.06 11.93
CA PHE A 55 1.67 4.28 11.45
C PHE A 55 1.26 5.23 12.58
N LYS A 56 1.27 4.80 13.85
CA LYS A 56 1.05 5.68 15.01
C LYS A 56 2.17 6.69 15.23
N TRP A 57 3.36 6.41 14.69
CA TRP A 57 4.55 7.22 14.90
C TRP A 57 4.77 8.25 13.79
N LEU A 58 3.87 8.32 12.82
CA LEU A 58 3.92 9.32 11.75
C LEU A 58 3.24 10.61 12.20
N ASP A 59 3.66 11.73 11.62
CA ASP A 59 3.14 13.07 11.95
C ASP A 59 1.62 13.20 11.72
N ASP A 60 1.05 12.39 10.82
CA ASP A 60 -0.39 12.29 10.59
C ASP A 60 -0.99 11.09 11.35
N PRO A 61 -1.59 11.31 12.54
CA PRO A 61 -2.26 10.25 13.28
C PRO A 61 -3.54 9.75 12.59
N GLY A 62 -4.10 10.51 11.65
CA GLY A 62 -5.32 10.14 10.92
C GLY A 62 -5.13 8.91 10.04
N MET A 63 -3.91 8.65 9.55
CA MET A 63 -3.63 7.47 8.74
C MET A 63 -3.79 6.17 9.52
N TYR A 64 -3.30 6.11 10.76
CA TYR A 64 -3.46 4.93 11.61
C TYR A 64 -4.95 4.64 11.90
N GLU A 65 -5.72 5.66 12.27
CA GLU A 65 -7.16 5.50 12.53
C GLU A 65 -7.94 5.11 11.27
N ARG A 66 -7.55 5.63 10.09
CA ARG A 66 -8.13 5.23 8.82
C ARG A 66 -7.87 3.77 8.49
N ILE A 67 -6.63 3.29 8.61
CA ILE A 67 -6.29 1.86 8.40
C ILE A 67 -7.13 0.98 9.34
N LYS A 68 -7.20 1.37 10.62
CA LYS A 68 -7.98 0.65 11.64
C LYS A 68 -9.48 0.60 11.33
N SER A 69 -10.03 1.59 10.64
CA SER A 69 -11.46 1.60 10.26
C SER A 69 -11.85 0.54 9.21
N TYR A 70 -10.88 -0.07 8.54
CA TYR A 70 -11.08 -1.15 7.57
C TYR A 70 -10.87 -2.55 8.17
N LEU A 71 -10.48 -2.65 9.44
CA LEU A 71 -10.27 -3.89 10.19
C LEU A 71 -11.46 -4.18 11.12
#